data_AF-A0A1C8XS97-F1
#
_entry.id   AF-A0A1C8XS97-F1
#
_cell.length_a   1.000
_cell.length_b   1.000
_cell.length_c   1.000
_cell.angle_alpha   90.00
_cell.angle_beta   90.00
_cell.angle_gamma   90.00
#
_symmetry.space_group_name_H-M   'P 1'
#
loop_
_entity.id
_entity.type
_entity.pdbx_description
1 polymer ?
#
loop_
_entity_poly.entity_id
_entity_poly.type
_entity_poly.pdbx_seq_one_letter_code
_entity_poly.pdbx_strand_id
1 'polypeptide(L)'
;MEYMDKFYCLIRVIKKKRIELYCFRRLNNIDDNSFIYTYPICFTANSFKTITYLFNLHNIINMLSINHILYLGKELFKAELSLFSHQIYIQE
;
A
#
# COMPACT_ATOMS: atom_id res chain seq x y z
N MET A 1 10.58 22.34 1.50
CA MET A 1 10.34 21.41 2.63
C MET A 1 9.39 20.34 2.13
N GLU A 2 9.93 19.17 1.78
CA GLU A 2 9.14 18.05 1.25
C GLU A 2 8.16 17.55 2.33
N TYR A 3 6.87 17.58 2.01
CA TYR A 3 5.83 16.95 2.81
C TYR A 3 5.98 15.44 2.64
N MET A 4 6.97 14.86 3.34
CA MET A 4 7.15 13.41 3.36
C MET A 4 5.91 12.79 3.97
N ASP A 5 5.18 11.97 3.20
CA ASP A 5 3.99 11.30 3.70
C ASP A 5 4.34 10.50 4.95
N LYS A 6 3.43 10.54 5.91
CA LYS A 6 3.55 9.81 7.18
C LYS A 6 3.33 8.30 7.00
N PHE A 7 3.21 7.83 5.77
CA PHE A 7 2.89 6.46 5.43
C PHE A 7 3.87 5.91 4.39
N TYR A 8 4.35 4.71 4.64
CA TYR A 8 5.08 3.90 3.68
C TYR A 8 4.18 2.75 3.23
N CYS A 9 4.05 2.54 1.93
CA CYS A 9 3.23 1.48 1.39
C CYS A 9 4.07 0.43 0.65
N LEU A 10 3.82 -0.84 0.95
CA LEU A 10 4.48 -1.99 0.35
C LEU A 10 3.45 -2.85 -0.38
N ILE A 11 3.70 -3.13 -1.65
CA ILE A 11 2.89 -3.99 -2.48
C ILE A 11 3.63 -5.31 -2.68
N ARG A 12 2.90 -6.42 -2.60
CA ARG A 12 3.42 -7.77 -2.86
C ARG A 12 2.47 -8.54 -3.73
N VAL A 13 3.05 -9.36 -4.61
CA VAL A 13 2.31 -10.36 -5.39
C VAL A 13 2.64 -11.73 -4.81
N ILE A 14 1.66 -12.37 -4.17
CA ILE A 14 1.85 -13.65 -3.50
C ILE A 14 1.34 -14.81 -4.38
N LYS A 15 2.21 -15.82 -4.55
CA LYS A 15 1.92 -17.08 -5.26
C LYS A 15 1.30 -16.87 -6.65
N LYS A 16 1.59 -15.73 -7.30
CA LYS A 16 1.01 -15.33 -8.61
C LYS A 16 -0.54 -15.36 -8.63
N LYS A 17 -1.20 -15.14 -7.49
CA LYS A 17 -2.67 -15.21 -7.39
C LYS A 17 -3.33 -13.99 -6.75
N ARG A 18 -2.61 -13.26 -5.89
CA ARG A 18 -3.17 -12.14 -5.15
C ARG A 18 -2.15 -11.03 -4.95
N ILE A 19 -2.68 -9.82 -4.86
CA ILE A 19 -1.98 -8.60 -4.50
C ILE A 19 -2.24 -8.33 -3.02
N GLU A 20 -1.20 -8.00 -2.29
CA GLU A 20 -1.24 -7.54 -0.90
C GLU A 20 -0.66 -6.14 -0.85
N LEU A 21 -1.42 -5.18 -0.31
CA LEU A 21 -1.00 -3.82 -0.06
C LEU A 21 -0.92 -3.61 1.44
N TYR A 22 0.27 -3.28 1.94
CA TYR A 22 0.54 -2.97 3.33
C TYR A 22 0.83 -1.48 3.47
N CYS A 23 0.13 -0.79 4.35
CA CYS A 23 0.36 0.61 4.64
C CYS A 23 0.86 0.76 6.08
N PHE A 24 2.11 1.16 6.23
CA PHE A 24 2.81 1.37 7.48
C PHE A 24 2.76 2.85 7.84
N ARG A 25 2.28 3.17 9.05
CA ARG A 25 2.36 4.53 9.58
C ARG A 25 3.74 4.75 10.18
N ARG A 26 4.44 5.79 9.73
CA ARG A 26 5.70 6.26 10.30
C ARG A 26 5.42 6.85 11.69
N LEU A 27 5.91 6.18 12.73
CA LEU A 27 5.92 6.74 14.08
C LEU A 27 7.09 7.71 14.18
N ASN A 28 6.82 8.96 14.56
CA ASN A 28 7.86 9.99 14.59
C ASN A 28 8.51 10.21 15.96
N ASN A 29 8.02 9.63 17.06
CA ASN A 29 8.58 9.90 18.39
C ASN A 29 8.70 8.64 19.25
N ILE A 30 9.79 8.59 20.02
CA ILE A 30 10.19 7.55 20.99
C ILE A 30 9.31 7.59 22.26
N ASP A 31 8.53 8.66 22.45
CA ASP A 31 7.79 8.92 23.70
C ASP A 31 6.32 8.46 23.68
N ASP A 32 5.83 7.93 22.56
CA ASP A 32 4.46 7.40 22.48
C ASP A 32 4.47 5.95 22.99
N ASN A 33 4.55 5.80 24.32
CA ASN A 33 4.47 4.54 25.08
C ASN A 33 3.16 3.74 24.85
N SER A 34 2.37 4.09 23.83
CA SER A 34 1.01 3.62 23.59
C SER A 34 0.87 2.55 22.50
N PHE A 35 1.90 2.24 21.70
CA PHE A 35 1.77 1.22 20.64
C PHE A 35 2.94 0.26 20.56
N ILE A 36 2.90 -0.79 21.38
CA ILE A 36 3.83 -1.94 21.34
C ILE A 36 3.70 -2.71 20.00
N TYR A 37 2.63 -2.48 19.21
CA TYR A 37 2.40 -3.14 17.92
C TYR A 37 1.75 -2.20 16.89
N THR A 38 2.52 -1.40 16.16
CA THR A 38 2.03 -0.76 14.93
C THR A 38 1.91 -1.79 13.81
N TYR A 39 0.79 -2.49 13.77
CA TYR A 39 0.47 -3.38 12.66
C TYR A 39 0.10 -2.56 11.42
N PRO A 40 0.59 -2.91 10.22
CA PRO A 40 0.18 -2.23 9.00
C PRO A 40 -1.30 -2.47 8.72
N ILE A 41 -1.94 -1.49 8.09
CA ILE A 41 -3.23 -1.72 7.44
C ILE A 41 -2.94 -2.58 6.21
N CYS A 42 -3.64 -3.70 6.08
CA CYS A 42 -3.44 -4.65 5.00
C CYS A 42 -4.70 -4.79 4.16
N PHE A 43 -4.55 -4.59 2.85
CA PHE A 43 -5.57 -4.89 1.86
C PHE A 43 -5.09 -6.07 1.02
N THR A 44 -5.94 -7.07 0.83
CA THR A 44 -5.60 -8.26 0.04
C THR A 44 -6.72 -8.56 -0.93
N ALA A 45 -6.39 -8.75 -2.20
CA ALA A 45 -7.34 -9.15 -3.22
C ALA A 45 -6.65 -9.79 -4.43
N ASN A 46 -7.44 -10.38 -5.33
CA ASN A 46 -6.95 -11.00 -6.56
C ASN A 46 -6.93 -10.05 -7.78
N SER A 47 -7.38 -8.81 -7.63
CA SER A 47 -7.38 -7.80 -8.70
C SER A 47 -7.09 -6.40 -8.17
N PHE A 48 -6.54 -5.55 -9.03
CA PHE A 48 -6.32 -4.12 -8.72
C PHE A 48 -7.62 -3.41 -8.40
N LYS A 49 -8.70 -3.73 -9.14
CA LYS A 49 -10.02 -3.14 -8.96
C LYS A 49 -10.57 -3.37 -7.55
N THR A 50 -10.40 -4.58 -7.02
CA THR A 50 -10.83 -4.88 -5.65
C THR A 50 -9.96 -4.20 -4.60
N ILE A 51 -8.63 -4.15 -4.79
CA ILE A 51 -7.75 -3.40 -3.89
C ILE A 51 -8.15 -1.92 -3.84
N THR A 52 -8.33 -1.28 -5.00
CA THR A 52 -8.68 0.15 -5.06
C THR A 52 -10.05 0.44 -4.49
N TYR A 53 -11.04 -0.44 -4.70
CA TYR A 53 -12.34 -0.33 -4.04
C TYR A 53 -12.21 -0.36 -2.51
N LEU A 54 -11.50 -1.34 -1.95
CA LEU A 54 -11.27 -1.44 -0.50
C LEU A 54 -10.49 -0.24 0.04
N PHE A 55 -9.49 0.21 -0.72
CA PHE A 55 -8.64 1.34 -0.37
C PHE A 55 -9.44 2.64 -0.29
N ASN A 56 -10.35 2.88 -1.25
CA ASN A 56 -11.22 4.06 -1.28
C ASN A 56 -12.27 4.06 -0.16
N LEU A 57 -12.66 2.89 0.37
CA LEU A 57 -13.58 2.80 1.51
C LEU A 57 -12.88 3.07 2.85
N HIS A 58 -11.55 3.04 2.90
CA HIS A 58 -10.80 3.17 4.14
C HIS A 58 -10.30 4.60 4.33
N ASN A 59 -10.37 5.11 5.57
CA ASN A 59 -9.97 6.49 5.92
C ASN A 59 -8.48 6.82 5.65
N ILE A 60 -7.66 5.81 5.35
CA ILE A 60 -6.23 6.00 5.08
C ILE A 60 -6.00 6.86 3.83
N ILE A 61 -6.90 6.82 2.85
CA ILE A 61 -6.76 7.60 1.61
C ILE A 61 -6.70 9.10 1.89
N ASN A 62 -7.42 9.56 2.92
CA ASN A 62 -7.43 10.96 3.35
C ASN A 62 -6.12 11.40 4.01
N MET A 63 -5.23 10.46 4.34
CA MET A 63 -3.94 10.73 4.99
C MET A 63 -2.76 10.70 4.00
N LEU A 64 -3.01 10.38 2.74
CA LEU A 64 -2.00 10.29 1.69
C LEU A 64 -2.03 11.53 0.81
N SER A 65 -0.85 11.99 0.38
CA SER A 65 -0.78 13.03 -0.64
C SER A 65 -1.20 12.49 -2.01
N ILE A 66 -1.65 13.40 -2.88
CA ILE A 66 -2.01 13.06 -4.27
C ILE A 66 -0.85 12.33 -4.97
N ASN A 67 0.40 12.75 -4.72
CA ASN A 67 1.58 12.11 -5.27
C ASN A 67 1.71 10.63 -4.84
N HIS A 68 1.47 10.32 -3.56
CA HIS A 68 1.51 8.94 -3.08
C HIS A 68 0.35 8.11 -3.61
N ILE A 69 -0.85 8.69 -3.75
CA ILE A 69 -1.99 8.01 -4.36
C ILE A 69 -1.69 7.66 -5.82
N LEU A 70 -1.12 8.59 -6.60
CA LEU A 70 -0.74 8.35 -7.98
C LEU A 70 0.36 7.28 -8.11
N TYR A 71 1.38 7.35 -7.25
CA TYR A 71 2.43 6.33 -7.16
C TYR A 71 1.83 4.94 -6.87
N LEU A 72 0.96 4.84 -5.86
CA LEU A 72 0.27 3.60 -5.52
C LEU A 72 -0.57 3.05 -6.66
N GLY A 73 -1.28 3.92 -7.38
CA GLY A 73 -2.04 3.52 -8.57
C GLY A 73 -1.14 2.89 -9.63
N LYS A 74 0.01 3.50 -9.92
CA LYS A 74 1.01 2.99 -10.87
C LYS A 74 1.56 1.62 -10.43
N GLU A 75 1.94 1.49 -9.16
CA GLU A 75 2.53 0.26 -8.63
C GLU A 75 1.53 -0.89 -8.53
N LEU A 76 0.29 -0.62 -8.12
CA LEU A 76 -0.76 -1.63 -8.10
C LEU A 76 -1.12 -2.11 -9.51
N PHE A 77 -1.11 -1.21 -10.50
CA PHE A 77 -1.32 -1.59 -11.90
C PHE A 77 -0.18 -2.46 -12.44
N LYS A 78 1.08 -2.12 -12.13
CA LYS A 78 2.24 -3.00 -12.42
C LYS A 78 2.08 -4.39 -11.78
N ALA A 79 1.61 -4.44 -10.52
CA ALA A 79 1.35 -5.70 -9.83
C ALA A 79 0.28 -6.55 -10.53
N GLU A 80 -0.82 -5.92 -11.00
CA GLU A 80 -1.83 -6.62 -11.79
C GLU A 80 -1.31 -7.12 -13.15
N LEU A 81 -0.52 -6.30 -13.85
CA LEU A 81 0.14 -6.73 -15.09
C LEU A 81 1.04 -7.95 -14.85
N SER A 82 1.81 -7.95 -13.75
CA SER A 82 2.67 -9.09 -13.41
C SER A 82 1.89 -10.37 -13.10
N LEU A 83 0.71 -10.25 -12.48
CA LEU A 83 -0.21 -11.37 -12.25
C LEU A 83 -0.71 -11.92 -13.58
N PHE A 84 -1.16 -11.04 -14.48
CA PHE A 84 -1.64 -11.41 -15.80
C PHE A 84 -0.54 -12.08 -16.65
N SER A 85 0.66 -11.48 -16.69
CA SER A 85 1.80 -11.97 -17.48
C SER A 85 2.58 -13.10 -16.80
N HIS A 86 2.22 -13.49 -15.58
CA HIS A 86 2.94 -14.46 -14.74
C HIS A 86 4.40 -14.09 -14.45
N GLN A 87 4.75 -12.81 -14.59
CA GLN A 87 6.07 -12.25 -14.31
C GLN A 87 6.26 -11.97 -12.82
N ILE A 88 7.51 -11.71 -12.44
CA ILE A 88 7.86 -11.32 -11.07
C ILE A 88 7.57 -9.82 -10.92
N TYR A 89 6.79 -9.46 -9.91
CA TYR A 89 6.60 -8.07 -9.52
C TYR A 89 7.77 -7.58 -8.66
N ILE A 90 8.26 -6.39 -8.97
CA ILE A 90 9.24 -5.65 -8.18
C ILE A 90 8.70 -4.23 -8.01
N GLN A 91 8.64 -3.76 -6.77
CA GLN A 91 8.27 -2.39 -6.45
C GLN A 91 9.50 -1.48 -6.56
N GLU A 92 9.35 -0.32 -7.19
CA GLU A 92 10.39 0.72 -7.35
C GLU A 92 10.07 1.98 -6.56
#